data_AF-A0A7K1BFN9-F1
#
_entry.id   AF-A0A7K1BFN9-F1
#
_cell.length_a   1.000
_cell.length_b   1.000
_cell.length_c   1.000
_cell.angle_alpha   90.00
_cell.angle_beta   90.00
_cell.angle_gamma   90.00
#
_symmetry.space_group_name_H-M   'P 1'
#
loop_
_entity.id
_entity.type
_entity.pdbx_description
1 polymer ?
#
loop_
_entity_poly.entity_id
_entity_poly.type
_entity_poly.pdbx_seq_one_letter_code
_entity_poly.pdbx_strand_id
1 'polypeptide(L)'
;MTRIGETSDLLKCSFCGKTQKQVKKLIAGPGVYICDDCIELCNEIIVEELSEATSLGLAELPKPQEIFEFLDQYVIGQNRAKKSLSV
;
A
#
# COMPACT_ATOMS: atom_id res chain seq x y z
N MET A 1 -18.38 -11.21 -49.97
CA MET A 1 -18.16 -9.77 -49.75
C MET A 1 -17.96 -9.57 -48.25
N THR A 2 -16.72 -9.28 -47.86
CA THR A 2 -16.28 -9.11 -46.47
C THR A 2 -16.90 -7.84 -45.89
N ARG A 3 -17.74 -7.97 -44.86
CA ARG A 3 -18.17 -6.83 -44.04
C ARG A 3 -17.05 -6.53 -43.03
N ILE A 4 -16.10 -5.72 -43.47
CA ILE A 4 -15.08 -5.08 -42.61
C ILE A 4 -15.69 -3.77 -42.13
N GLY A 5 -16.04 -3.71 -40.85
CA GLY A 5 -16.53 -2.50 -40.19
C GLY A 5 -17.54 -2.85 -39.11
N GLU A 6 -17.27 -2.42 -37.87
CA GLU A 6 -18.04 -2.67 -36.64
C GLU A 6 -17.67 -3.92 -35.81
N THR A 7 -16.36 -4.10 -35.53
CA THR A 7 -15.91 -4.82 -34.32
C THR A 7 -15.03 -3.93 -33.45
N SER A 8 -15.30 -2.61 -33.45
CA SER A 8 -14.89 -1.72 -32.37
C SER A 8 -15.89 -1.81 -31.22
N ASP A 9 -16.42 -3.01 -30.95
CA ASP A 9 -17.12 -3.32 -29.72
C ASP A 9 -16.18 -2.94 -28.59
N LEU A 10 -16.59 -1.88 -27.89
CA LEU A 10 -15.72 -1.01 -27.14
C LEU A 10 -14.92 -1.82 -26.13
N LEU A 11 -13.61 -2.01 -26.39
CA LEU A 11 -12.70 -2.59 -25.43
C LEU A 11 -12.89 -1.84 -24.11
N LYS A 12 -13.35 -2.57 -23.10
CA LYS A 12 -13.78 -2.01 -21.82
C LYS A 12 -12.93 -2.57 -20.71
N CYS A 13 -12.60 -1.72 -19.75
CA CYS A 13 -11.95 -2.14 -18.52
C CYS A 13 -12.85 -3.15 -17.79
N SER A 14 -12.29 -4.30 -17.44
CA SER A 14 -12.98 -5.37 -16.71
C SER A 14 -13.34 -4.97 -15.27
N PHE A 15 -12.74 -3.90 -14.74
CA PHE A 15 -12.91 -3.44 -13.36
C PHE A 15 -13.94 -2.31 -13.24
N CYS A 16 -13.78 -1.23 -14.00
CA CYS A 16 -14.68 -0.06 -13.94
C CYS A 16 -15.70 0.03 -15.09
N GLY A 17 -15.59 -0.84 -16.10
CA GLY A 17 -16.49 -0.84 -17.26
C GLY A 17 -16.28 0.30 -18.26
N LYS A 18 -15.34 1.23 -17.99
CA LYS A 18 -15.02 2.32 -18.92
C LYS A 18 -14.45 1.78 -20.22
N THR A 19 -14.85 2.40 -21.33
CA THR A 19 -14.36 2.07 -22.68
C THR A 19 -12.97 2.66 -22.92
N GLN A 20 -12.24 2.14 -23.92
CA GLN A 20 -10.92 2.64 -24.32
C GLN A 20 -10.89 4.14 -24.63
N LYS A 21 -12.01 4.74 -25.05
CA LYS A 21 -12.12 6.19 -25.33
C LYS A 21 -12.25 7.05 -24.08
N GLN A 22 -12.63 6.45 -22.95
CA GLN A 22 -12.89 7.15 -21.68
C GLN A 22 -11.70 7.13 -20.72
N VAL A 23 -10.62 6.45 -21.08
CA VAL A 23 -9.42 6.26 -20.26
C VAL A 23 -8.19 6.62 -21.08
N LYS A 24 -7.10 7.08 -20.45
CA LYS A 24 -5.90 7.46 -21.22
C LYS A 24 -5.17 6.23 -21.72
N LYS A 25 -5.17 5.15 -20.94
CA LYS A 25 -4.54 3.88 -21.30
C LYS A 25 -5.42 2.71 -20.92
N LEU A 26 -5.50 1.73 -21.81
CA LEU A 26 -6.13 0.44 -21.55
C LEU A 26 -5.11 -0.66 -21.86
N ILE A 27 -4.76 -1.43 -20.83
CA ILE A 27 -3.78 -2.51 -20.89
C ILE A 27 -4.53 -3.84 -21.07
N ALA A 28 -4.10 -4.64 -22.04
CA ALA A 28 -4.68 -5.94 -22.33
C ALA A 28 -3.83 -7.08 -21.73
N GLY A 29 -4.49 -7.97 -21.00
CA GLY A 29 -3.95 -9.27 -20.58
C GLY A 29 -4.69 -10.42 -21.26
N PRO A 30 -4.36 -11.69 -20.94
CA PRO A 30 -5.07 -12.86 -21.47
C PRO A 30 -6.54 -12.86 -21.03
N GLY A 31 -7.44 -12.42 -21.91
CA GLY A 31 -8.89 -12.38 -21.67
C GLY A 31 -9.39 -11.30 -20.70
N VAL A 32 -8.55 -10.33 -20.33
CA VAL A 32 -8.87 -9.27 -19.36
C VAL A 32 -8.28 -7.93 -19.78
N TYR A 33 -8.93 -6.83 -19.40
CA TYR A 33 -8.46 -5.47 -19.67
C TYR A 33 -8.51 -4.60 -18.41
N ILE A 34 -7.49 -3.78 -18.19
CA ILE A 34 -7.42 -2.85 -17.06
C ILE A 34 -7.01 -1.46 -17.54
N CYS A 35 -7.62 -0.40 -17.00
CA CYS A 35 -7.28 0.98 -17.33
C CYS A 35 -6.32 1.62 -16.33
N ASP A 36 -5.74 2.77 -16.71
CA ASP A 36 -4.85 3.56 -15.86
C ASP A 36 -5.48 3.94 -14.52
N ASP A 37 -6.72 4.45 -14.52
CA ASP A 37 -7.42 4.82 -13.28
C ASP A 37 -7.56 3.65 -12.29
N CYS A 38 -7.81 2.43 -12.79
CA CYS A 38 -7.95 1.26 -11.92
C CYS A 38 -6.59 0.82 -11.36
N ILE A 39 -5.50 1.01 -12.11
CA ILE A 39 -4.16 0.73 -11.62
C ILE A 39 -3.78 1.71 -10.52
N GLU A 40 -4.08 2.99 -10.69
CA GLU A 40 -3.86 4.01 -9.65
C GLU A 40 -4.62 3.67 -8.37
N LEU A 41 -5.92 3.38 -8.47
CA LEU A 41 -6.72 2.97 -7.33
C LEU A 41 -6.19 1.68 -6.66
N CYS A 42 -5.79 0.68 -7.45
CA CYS A 42 -5.20 -0.53 -6.90
C CYS A 42 -3.89 -0.24 -6.17
N ASN A 43 -3.05 0.65 -6.69
CA ASN A 43 -1.81 1.04 -6.02
C ASN A 43 -2.07 1.77 -4.70
N GLU A 44 -3.07 2.66 -4.65
CA GLU A 44 -3.46 3.35 -3.41
C GLU A 44 -3.88 2.34 -2.33
N ILE A 45 -4.76 1.40 -2.66
CA ILE A 45 -5.20 0.34 -1.73
C ILE A 45 -4.02 -0.50 -1.23
N ILE A 46 -3.11 -0.90 -2.11
CA ILE A 46 -1.92 -1.69 -1.74
C ILE A 46 -0.98 -0.90 -0.81
N VAL A 47 -0.79 0.39 -1.08
CA VAL A 47 0.07 1.25 -0.25
C VAL A 47 -0.55 1.47 1.12
N GLU A 48 -1.87 1.67 1.19
CA GLU A 48 -2.60 1.79 2.46
C GLU A 48 -2.43 0.50 3.28
N GLU A 49 -2.69 -0.67 2.70
CA GLU A 49 -2.52 -1.96 3.39
C GLU A 49 -1.08 -2.21 3.85
N LEU A 50 -0.08 -1.85 3.03
CA LEU A 50 1.33 -1.98 3.41
C LEU A 50 1.71 -0.98 4.52
N SER A 51 1.13 0.21 4.49
CA SER A 51 1.32 1.20 5.56
C SER A 51 0.67 0.76 6.87
N GLU A 52 -0.49 0.09 6.82
CA GLU A 52 -1.13 -0.52 7.99
C GLU A 52 -0.34 -1.73 8.50
N ALA A 53 0.21 -2.55 7.60
CA ALA A 53 1.12 -3.63 8.00
C ALA A 53 2.41 -3.09 8.65
N THR A 54 2.88 -1.91 8.22
CA THR A 54 4.02 -1.21 8.80
C THR A 54 3.64 -0.45 10.08
N SER A 55 2.38 -0.04 10.23
CA SER A 55 1.84 0.62 11.43
C SER A 55 1.65 -0.34 12.62
N LEU A 56 1.93 -1.63 12.43
CA LEU A 56 2.33 -2.55 13.52
C LEU A 56 3.64 -2.13 14.21
N GLY A 57 4.17 -0.93 13.95
CA GLY A 57 4.98 -0.15 14.89
C GLY A 57 6.34 -0.75 15.21
N LEU A 58 6.77 -1.80 14.51
CA LEU A 58 8.04 -2.48 14.71
C LEU A 58 9.23 -1.69 14.15
N ALA A 59 8.98 -0.66 13.34
CA ALA A 59 10.03 0.13 12.70
C ALA A 59 10.75 1.10 13.66
N GLU A 60 10.11 1.53 14.75
CA GLU A 60 10.65 2.55 15.67
C GLU A 60 10.43 2.19 17.14
N LEU A 61 10.55 0.92 17.51
CA LEU A 61 10.65 0.58 18.94
C LEU A 61 12.05 0.94 19.44
N PRO A 62 12.17 1.82 20.44
CA PRO A 62 13.46 2.17 21.00
C PRO A 62 14.12 0.94 21.61
N LYS A 63 15.44 0.85 21.49
CA LYS A 63 16.19 -0.25 22.09
C LYS A 63 16.06 -0.20 23.61
N PRO A 64 16.18 -1.35 24.29
CA PRO A 64 16.31 -1.43 25.74
C PRO A 64 17.27 -0.41 26.38
N GLN A 65 18.35 -0.05 25.67
CA GLN A 65 19.31 0.95 26.13
C GLN A 65 18.74 2.38 26.04
N GLU A 66 18.05 2.71 24.96
CA GLU A 66 17.45 4.03 24.73
C GLU A 66 16.32 4.29 25.74
N ILE A 67 15.51 3.27 26.06
CA ILE A 67 14.49 3.33 27.11
C ILE A 67 15.15 3.55 28.49
N PHE A 68 16.25 2.86 28.77
CA PHE A 68 16.98 3.01 30.03
C PHE A 68 17.55 4.42 30.19
N GLU A 69 18.18 4.96 29.15
CA GLU A 69 18.76 6.31 29.12
C GLU A 69 17.67 7.38 29.30
N PHE A 70 16.54 7.23 28.62
CA PHE A 70 15.39 8.12 28.81
C PHE A 70 14.89 8.10 30.26
N LEU A 71 14.75 6.92 30.86
CA LEU A 71 14.35 6.80 32.27
C LEU A 71 15.40 7.38 33.23
N ASP A 72 16.69 7.37 32.88
CA ASP A 72 17.77 7.91 33.69
C ASP A 72 17.72 9.45 33.80
N GLN A 73 17.17 10.13 32.79
CA GLN A 73 16.97 11.59 32.81
C GLN A 73 15.97 12.05 33.88
N TYR A 74 15.03 11.18 34.28
CA TYR A 74 13.93 11.54 35.20
C TYR A 74 13.94 10.78 36.52
N VAL A 75 14.46 9.55 36.54
CA VAL A 75 14.48 8.69 37.72
C VAL A 75 15.93 8.55 38.20
N ILE A 76 16.30 9.14 39.33
CA ILE A 76 17.67 9.01 39.86
C ILE A 76 17.81 7.66 40.59
N GLY A 77 18.83 6.88 40.25
CA GLY A 77 19.08 5.56 40.84
C GLY A 77 18.14 4.48 40.28
N GLN A 78 17.61 3.60 41.15
CA GLN A 78 16.68 2.52 40.78
C GLN A 78 17.10 1.67 39.56
N ASN A 79 18.40 1.42 39.43
CA ASN A 79 18.98 0.76 38.26
C ASN A 79 18.35 -0.60 37.95
N ARG A 80 17.97 -1.37 38.98
CA ARG A 80 17.31 -2.66 38.81
C ARG A 80 15.90 -2.53 38.21
N ALA A 81 15.15 -1.50 38.59
CA ALA A 81 13.81 -1.27 38.06
C ALA A 81 13.86 -0.79 36.60
N LYS A 82 14.73 0.18 36.29
CA LYS A 82 14.93 0.67 34.91
C LYS A 82 15.34 -0.46 33.96
N LYS A 83 16.29 -1.30 34.38
CA LYS A 83 16.73 -2.46 33.59
C LYS A 83 15.62 -3.50 33.41
N SER A 84 14.70 -3.63 34.37
CA SER A 84 13.57 -4.55 34.27
C SER A 84 12.43 -4.02 33.39
N LEU A 85 12.33 -2.71 33.21
CA LEU A 85 11.31 -2.06 32.39
C LEU A 85 11.74 -1.90 30.93
N SER A 86 13.05 -1.95 30.68
CA SER A 86 13.60 -1.76 29.35
C SER A 86 13.94 -3.07 28.61
N VAL A 87 13.74 -4.24 29.21
CA VAL A 87 14.00 -5.55 28.58
C VAL A 87 12.93 -5.98 27.58
#